data_AF-A0A0L9V6N9-F1
#
_entry.id   AF-A0A0L9V6N9-F1
#
_cell.length_a   1.000
_cell.length_b   1.000
_cell.length_c   1.000
_cell.angle_alpha   90.00
_cell.angle_beta   90.00
_cell.angle_gamma   90.00
#
_symmetry.space_group_name_H-M   'P 1'
#
loop_
_entity.id
_entity.type
_entity.pdbx_description
1 polymer ?
#
loop_
_entity_poly.entity_id
_entity_poly.type
_entity_poly.pdbx_seq_one_letter_code
_entity_poly.pdbx_strand_id
1 'polypeptide(L)' 'MQDHRYKMVEQNLISEKVFSFLLNGYPNAKKGGEMVFGGVNLKHFKGDHTYIPVTKKGYW' A
#
# COMPACT_ATOMS: atom_id res chain seq x y z
N MET A 1 8.33 11.99 15.31
CA MET A 1 8.37 11.58 13.88
C MET A 1 6.96 11.71 13.34
N GLN A 2 6.71 12.63 12.41
CA GLN A 2 5.37 12.81 11.85
C GLN A 2 5.22 11.90 10.63
N ASP A 3 4.39 10.86 10.77
CA ASP A 3 4.16 9.90 9.68
C ASP A 3 3.30 10.57 8.59
N HIS A 4 3.86 10.60 7.38
CA HIS A 4 3.34 11.35 6.23
C HIS A 4 2.02 10.76 5.71
N ARG A 5 1.73 9.48 6.02
CA ARG A 5 0.44 8.85 5.67
C ARG A 5 -0.71 9.43 6.46
N TYR A 6 -0.50 9.77 7.74
CA TYR A 6 -1.55 10.40 8.55
C TYR A 6 -1.93 11.77 7.98
N LYS A 7 -0.94 12.54 7.49
CA LYS A 7 -1.21 13.83 6.85
C LYS A 7 -2.10 13.67 5.60
N MET A 8 -1.88 12.64 4.78
CA MET A 8 -2.71 12.39 3.59
C MET A 8 -4.16 12.02 3.96
N VAL A 9 -4.35 11.27 5.05
CA VAL A 9 -5.68 10.95 5.59
C VAL A 9 -6.37 12.20 6.14
N GLU A 10 -5.65 12.99 6.94
CA GLU A 10 -6.16 14.21 7.57
C GLU A 10 -6.55 15.27 6.54
N GLN A 11 -5.78 15.38 5.46
CA GLN A 11 -6.03 16.32 4.36
C GLN A 11 -7.02 15.78 3.32
N ASN A 12 -7.59 14.59 3.54
CA ASN A 12 -8.54 13.93 2.64
C ASN A 12 -8.01 13.79 1.19
N LEU A 13 -6.71 13.51 1.04
CA LEU A 13 -6.03 13.39 -0.26
C LEU A 13 -6.11 11.96 -0.83
N ILE A 14 -6.70 11.02 -0.10
CA ILE A 14 -6.81 9.62 -0.49
C ILE A 14 -8.26 9.14 -0.36
N SER A 15 -8.74 8.39 -1.34
CA SER A 15 -10.10 7.83 -1.38
C SER A 15 -10.32 6.76 -0.32
N GLU A 16 -9.32 5.90 -0.12
CA GLU A 16 -9.35 4.83 0.88
C GLU A 16 -8.16 4.97 1.83
N LYS A 17 -8.34 4.60 3.11
CA LYS A 17 -7.26 4.69 4.12
C LYS A 17 -6.32 3.48 4.05
N VAL A 18 -5.87 3.14 2.85
CA VAL A 18 -4.98 2.01 2.55
C VAL A 18 -3.83 2.47 1.64
N PHE A 19 -2.74 1.73 1.68
CA PHE A 19 -1.65 1.80 0.72
C PHE A 19 -1.31 0.38 0.29
N SER A 20 -0.84 0.23 -0.95
CA SER A 20 -0.49 -1.07 -1.50
C SER A 20 0.85 -1.01 -2.22
N PHE A 21 1.54 -2.15 -2.23
CA PHE A 21 2.82 -2.32 -2.88
C PHE A 21 2.73 -3.47 -3.88
N LEU A 22 3.21 -3.20 -5.09
CA LEU A 22 3.71 -4.24 -5.99
C LEU A 22 5.24 -4.20 -5.93
N LEU A 23 5.84 -5.34 -5.61
CA LEU A 23 7.29 -5.49 -5.65
C LEU A 23 7.65 -6.47 -6.78
N ASN A 24 8.55 -6.05 -7.65
CA ASN A 24 9.06 -6.92 -8.70
C ASN A 24 10.21 -7.76 -8.13
N GLY A 25 10.10 -9.09 -8.25
CA GLY A 25 11.13 -10.02 -7.78
C GLY A 25 12.37 -10.12 -8.69
N TYR A 26 12.35 -9.52 -9.88
CA TYR A 26 13.47 -9.58 -10.82
C TYR A 26 14.42 -8.38 -10.65
N PRO A 27 15.70 -8.60 -10.27
CA PRO A 27 16.65 -7.51 -10.01
C PRO A 27 16.89 -6.59 -11.22
N ASN A 28 16.75 -7.13 -12.43
CA ASN A 28 17.01 -6.41 -13.68
C ASN A 28 15.71 -5.92 -14.35
N ALA A 29 14.58 -5.92 -13.65
CA ALA A 29 13.35 -5.43 -14.22
C ALA A 29 13.41 -3.93 -14.48
N LYS A 30 12.95 -3.51 -15.66
CA LYS A 30 12.80 -2.08 -16.02
C LYS A 30 11.89 -1.31 -15.06
N LYS A 31 10.95 -2.00 -14.41
CA LYS A 31 10.11 -1.48 -13.32
C LYS A 31 10.31 -2.35 -12.07
N GLY A 32 10.89 -1.77 -11.03
CA GLY A 32 11.16 -2.46 -9.76
C GLY A 32 9.93 -2.67 -8.86
N GLY A 33 8.86 -1.90 -9.08
CA GLY A 33 7.63 -2.01 -8.30
C GLY A 33 6.71 -0.82 -8.51
N GLU A 34 5.60 -0.81 -7.78
CA GLU A 34 4.62 0.28 -7.73
C GLU A 34 4.15 0.45 -6.29
N MET A 35 3.96 1.70 -5.85
CA MET A 35 3.30 2.03 -4.60
C MET A 35 2.06 2.85 -4.92
N VAL A 36 0.92 2.46 -4.35
CA VAL A 36 -0.35 3.17 -4.50
C VAL A 36 -0.79 3.68 -3.14
N PHE A 37 -1.11 4.97 -3.06
CA PHE A 37 -1.80 5.58 -1.93
C PHE A 37 -3.28 5.68 -2.27
N GLY A 38 -4.16 5.29 -1.35
CA GLY A 38 -5.59 5.47 -1.53
C GLY A 38 -6.32 4.34 -2.24
N GLY A 39 -5.68 3.19 -2.46
CA GLY A 39 -6.33 2.03 -3.08
C GLY A 39 -5.36 0.91 -3.45
N VAL A 40 -5.86 -0.04 -4.27
CA VAL A 40 -5.13 -1.19 -4.78
C VAL A 40 -5.24 -1.26 -6.30
N ASN A 41 -4.12 -1.49 -6.98
CA ASN A 41 -4.13 -1.69 -8.43
C ASN A 41 -4.49 -3.13 -8.79
N LEU A 42 -5.73 -3.35 -9.24
CA LEU A 42 -6.28 -4.67 -9.63
C LEU A 42 -5.50 -5.37 -10.75
N LYS A 43 -4.68 -4.65 -11.52
CA LYS A 43 -3.87 -5.26 -12.60
C LYS A 43 -2.67 -6.07 -12.09
N HIS A 44 -2.38 -6.00 -10.80
CA HIS A 44 -1.11 -6.47 -10.23
C HIS A 44 -1.24 -7.67 -9.29
N PHE A 45 -2.44 -8.23 -9.14
CA PHE A 45 -2.68 -9.48 -8.41
C PHE A 45 -3.81 -10.29 -9.06
N LYS A 46 -3.97 -11.55 -8.65
CA LYS A 46 -5.07 -12.43 -9.07
C LYS A 46 -5.77 -12.97 -7.83
N GLY A 47 -7.09 -13.10 -7.89
CA GLY A 47 -7.90 -13.52 -6.73
C GLY A 47 -8.05 -12.41 -5.70
N ASP A 48 -8.56 -12.77 -4.52
CA ASP A 48 -8.87 -11.83 -3.45
C ASP A 48 -7.76 -11.74 -2.39
N HIS A 49 -7.62 -10.56 -1.78
CA HIS A 49 -6.75 -10.38 -0.63
C HIS A 49 -7.36 -11.03 0.60
N THR A 50 -6.54 -11.78 1.35
CA THR A 50 -6.91 -12.23 2.69
C THR A 50 -6.39 -11.22 3.72
N TYR A 51 -7.29 -10.58 4.45
CA TYR A 51 -6.94 -9.59 5.48
C TYR A 51 -6.87 -10.24 6.86
N ILE A 52 -5.80 -9.96 7.59
CA ILE A 52 -5.64 -10.34 9.00
C ILE A 52 -5.59 -9.09 9.88
N PRO A 53 -6.19 -9.12 11.08
CA PRO A 53 -6.19 -7.97 11.98
C PRO A 53 -4.78 -7.71 12.53
N VAL A 54 -4.38 -6.45 12.62
CA VAL A 54 -3.13 -6.03 13.25
C VAL A 54 -3.23 -6.29 14.76
N THR A 55 -2.27 -7.04 15.31
CA THR A 55 -2.27 -7.41 16.74
C THR A 55 -1.59 -6.37 17.63
N LYS A 56 -0.62 -5.61 17.11
CA LYS A 56 0.11 -4.56 17.84
C LYS A 56 0.26 -3.30 17.00
N LYS A 57 -0.46 -2.23 17.38
CA LYS A 57 -0.32 -0.92 16.76
C LYS A 57 1.12 -0.41 16.94
N GLY A 58 1.74 -0.01 15.83
CA GLY A 58 3.16 0.39 15.77
C GLY A 58 3.99 -0.48 14.83
N TYR A 59 3.52 -1.69 14.51
CA TYR A 59 4.10 -2.58 13.51
C TYR A 59 3.01 -3.06 12.55
N TRP A 60 3.42 -3.35 11.32
CA TRP A 60 2.64 -4.08 10.33
C TRP A 60 3.34 -5.39 10.07
#